data_AF-A0AAV5J9H4-F1
#
_entry.id   AF-A0AAV5J9H4-F1
#
_cell.length_a   1.000
_cell.length_b   1.000
_cell.length_c   1.000
_cell.angle_alpha   90.00
_cell.angle_beta   90.00
_cell.angle_gamma   90.00
#
_symmetry.space_group_name_H-M   'P 1'
#
loop_
_entity.id
_entity.type
_entity.pdbx_description
1 polymer ?
#
loop_
_entity_poly.entity_id
_entity_poly.type
_entity_poly.pdbx_seq_one_letter_code
_entity_poly.pdbx_strand_id
1 'polypeptide(L)'
;MDVPSEHPLVSKGGLTIVLTSKDVAVEGFRWSNCGLHGVNPAGKSVFIWVGSSETQRPDQCAWPFHQPIYGPQSPPNVDVGMDGMVVNIASLLARTVTNPYGDGYFIGSAGAGVEVASACIGEYGKGPYPG
;
A
#
# COMPACT_ATOMS: atom_id res chain seq x y z
N MET A 1 19.24 8.15 32.32
CA MET A 1 19.47 8.15 30.86
C MET A 1 18.21 8.67 30.25
N ASP A 2 18.12 10.00 30.21
CA ASP A 2 16.96 10.76 29.79
C ASP A 2 16.75 10.58 28.28
N VAL A 3 15.56 10.11 27.90
CA VAL A 3 15.10 10.11 26.52
C VAL A 3 14.70 11.56 26.20
N PRO A 4 15.36 12.26 25.26
CA PRO A 4 15.01 13.64 24.96
C PRO A 4 13.60 13.70 24.39
N SER A 5 12.78 14.56 24.99
CA SER A 5 11.45 14.92 24.52
C SER A 5 11.53 15.79 23.26
N GLU A 6 10.74 15.41 22.24
CA GLU A 6 10.14 16.29 21.22
C GLU A 6 10.91 16.61 19.91
N HIS A 7 11.41 15.59 19.21
CA HIS A 7 11.26 15.61 17.76
C HIS A 7 9.88 15.01 17.42
N PRO A 8 8.95 15.75 16.78
CA PRO A 8 7.79 15.10 16.18
C PRO A 8 8.33 14.02 15.25
N LEU A 9 7.97 12.75 15.49
CA LEU A 9 8.38 11.63 14.63
C LEU A 9 8.03 11.85 13.16
N VAL A 10 7.16 12.83 12.89
CA VAL A 10 6.75 13.29 11.57
C VAL A 10 6.76 14.82 11.56
N SER A 11 7.59 15.43 10.70
CA SER A 11 7.60 16.88 10.49
C SER A 11 6.31 17.37 9.82
N LYS A 12 6.10 18.69 9.77
CA LYS A 12 5.03 19.28 8.94
C LYS A 12 5.18 18.76 7.50
N GLY A 13 4.11 18.19 6.94
CA GLY A 13 4.11 17.56 5.61
C GLY A 13 4.75 16.16 5.56
N GLY A 14 5.05 15.55 6.70
CA GLY A 14 5.60 14.19 6.75
C GLY A 14 4.52 13.10 6.63
N LEU A 15 4.98 11.92 6.21
CA LEU A 15 4.19 10.70 6.03
C LEU A 15 4.77 9.59 6.91
N THR A 16 3.93 8.90 7.67
CA THR A 16 4.31 7.66 8.36
C THR A 16 4.02 6.46 7.48
N ILE A 17 4.95 5.51 7.41
CA ILE A 17 4.74 4.20 6.79
C ILE A 17 4.73 3.14 7.89
N VAL A 18 3.62 2.41 8.01
CA VAL A 18 3.48 1.27 8.92
C VAL A 18 3.53 0.00 8.09
N LEU A 19 4.48 -0.89 8.39
CA LEU A 19 4.63 -2.19 7.74
C LEU A 19 4.37 -3.29 8.76
N THR A 20 3.44 -4.21 8.46
CA THR A 20 3.19 -5.35 9.35
C THR A 20 4.01 -6.55 8.97
N SER A 21 4.51 -7.26 9.97
CA SER A 21 5.12 -8.57 9.81
C SER A 21 4.10 -9.61 9.34
N LYS A 22 4.61 -10.71 8.79
CA LYS A 22 3.82 -11.81 8.21
C LYS A 22 2.85 -12.50 9.18
N ASP A 23 3.09 -12.39 10.49
CA ASP A 23 2.29 -12.96 11.57
C ASP A 23 1.29 -11.97 12.19
N VAL A 24 1.27 -10.71 11.73
CA VAL A 24 0.29 -9.70 12.16
C VAL A 24 -0.83 -9.60 11.14
N ALA A 25 -2.04 -9.94 11.57
CA ALA A 25 -3.24 -9.79 10.77
C ALA A 25 -3.99 -8.50 11.15
N VAL A 26 -4.19 -7.61 10.19
CA VAL A 26 -4.94 -6.36 10.39
C VAL A 26 -6.36 -6.53 9.86
N GLU A 27 -7.33 -6.13 10.67
CA GLU A 27 -8.73 -6.10 10.25
C GLU A 27 -8.92 -5.05 9.14
N GLY A 28 -9.58 -5.43 8.05
CA GLY A 28 -9.73 -4.59 6.85
C GLY A 28 -8.76 -4.92 5.70
N PHE A 29 -7.65 -5.64 5.95
CA PHE A 29 -6.75 -6.11 4.87
C PHE A 29 -7.19 -7.45 4.26
N ARG A 30 -8.01 -8.23 4.96
CA ARG A 30 -8.27 -9.63 4.59
C ARG A 30 -9.19 -9.84 3.38
N TRP A 31 -9.86 -8.81 2.86
CA TRP A 31 -10.97 -9.00 1.90
C TRP A 31 -10.72 -8.44 0.50
N SER A 32 -10.01 -7.32 0.35
CA SER A 32 -9.65 -6.75 -0.97
C SER A 32 -8.48 -5.75 -0.90
N ASN A 33 -7.88 -5.54 0.28
CA ASN A 33 -6.98 -4.42 0.53
C ASN A 33 -5.63 -4.92 1.00
N CYS A 34 -4.58 -4.59 0.28
CA CYS A 34 -3.21 -4.91 0.67
C CYS A 34 -2.58 -3.85 1.60
N GLY A 35 -3.40 -2.86 1.97
CA GLY A 35 -3.07 -1.76 2.85
C GLY A 35 -4.11 -0.65 2.76
N LEU A 36 -3.89 0.42 3.50
CA LEU A 36 -4.73 1.61 3.49
C LEU A 36 -3.89 2.87 3.72
N HIS A 37 -4.49 4.03 3.42
CA HIS A 37 -3.96 5.31 3.82
C HIS A 37 -5.00 6.10 4.60
N GLY A 38 -4.56 7.03 5.42
CA GLY A 38 -5.46 7.83 6.23
C GLY A 38 -4.77 8.95 6.99
N VAL A 39 -5.57 9.64 7.77
CA VAL A 39 -5.14 10.77 8.60
C VAL A 39 -5.12 10.30 10.05
N ASN A 40 -4.10 10.70 10.80
CA ASN A 40 -4.09 10.43 12.23
C ASN A 40 -5.30 11.12 12.91
N PRO A 41 -5.80 10.62 14.06
CA PRO A 41 -6.96 11.23 14.73
C PRO A 41 -6.75 12.68 15.16
N ALA A 42 -5.49 13.11 15.32
CA ALA A 42 -5.14 14.49 15.63
C ALA A 42 -5.18 15.43 14.41
N GLY A 43 -5.46 14.92 13.20
CA GLY A 43 -5.53 15.68 11.95
C GLY A 43 -4.20 16.27 11.48
N LYS A 44 -3.07 15.89 12.08
CA LYS A 44 -1.77 16.57 11.91
C LYS A 44 -0.80 15.86 10.96
N SER A 45 -1.04 14.58 10.65
CA SER A 45 -0.21 13.81 9.73
C SER A 45 -1.00 12.74 9.02
N VAL A 46 -0.51 12.34 7.85
CA VAL A 46 -1.01 11.22 7.08
C VAL A 46 -0.15 9.98 7.31
N PHE A 47 -0.73 8.81 7.05
CA PHE A 47 -0.02 7.55 7.12
C PHE A 47 -0.46 6.62 6.00
N ILE A 48 0.45 5.73 5.59
CA ILE A 48 0.11 4.51 4.87
C ILE A 48 0.39 3.32 5.78
N TRP A 49 -0.44 2.30 5.69
CA TRP A 49 -0.28 1.04 6.39
C TRP A 49 -0.34 -0.09 5.37
N VAL A 50 0.74 -0.84 5.22
CA VAL A 50 0.87 -1.95 4.28
C VAL A 50 0.92 -3.29 5.01
N GLY A 51 0.10 -4.23 4.53
CA GLY A 51 0.06 -5.62 4.97
C GLY A 51 1.25 -6.43 4.47
N SER A 52 1.50 -7.60 5.06
CA SER A 52 2.45 -8.55 4.46
C SER A 52 1.79 -9.24 3.26
N SER A 53 2.31 -8.99 2.05
CA SER A 53 1.85 -9.65 0.82
C SER A 53 2.19 -11.14 0.77
N GLU A 54 3.07 -11.64 1.65
CA GLU A 54 3.43 -13.06 1.73
C GLU A 54 2.32 -13.91 2.34
N THR A 55 1.57 -13.35 3.30
CA THR A 55 0.56 -14.11 4.05
C THR A 55 -0.85 -13.57 3.87
N GLN A 56 -0.99 -12.28 3.58
CA GLN A 56 -2.28 -11.65 3.34
C GLN A 56 -2.59 -11.68 1.83
N ARG A 57 -3.23 -12.77 1.39
CA ARG A 57 -3.64 -13.02 -0.02
C ARG A 57 -2.53 -12.81 -1.05
N PRO A 58 -1.56 -13.74 -1.12
CA PRO A 58 -0.44 -13.66 -2.05
C PRO A 58 -0.86 -13.48 -3.51
N ASP A 59 -1.96 -14.11 -3.90
CA ASP A 59 -2.58 -14.01 -5.23
C ASP A 59 -2.96 -12.58 -5.64
N GLN A 60 -3.35 -11.74 -4.68
CA GLN A 60 -3.77 -10.36 -4.93
C GLN A 60 -2.69 -9.35 -4.54
N CYS A 61 -2.11 -9.52 -3.35
CA CYS A 61 -1.21 -8.54 -2.76
C CYS A 61 0.25 -8.68 -3.19
N ALA A 62 0.62 -9.82 -3.79
CA ALA A 62 1.91 -9.98 -4.47
C ALA A 62 1.78 -9.98 -5.99
N TRP A 63 0.66 -9.53 -6.55
CA TRP A 63 0.53 -9.31 -7.99
C TRP A 63 1.49 -8.21 -8.49
N PRO A 64 2.14 -8.36 -9.66
CA PRO A 64 2.10 -9.46 -10.63
C PRO A 64 3.12 -10.56 -10.36
N PHE A 65 3.77 -10.58 -9.21
CA PHE A 65 4.86 -11.52 -8.87
C PHE A 65 4.37 -12.86 -8.29
N HIS A 66 3.07 -12.99 -8.06
CA HIS A 66 2.41 -14.24 -7.68
C HIS A 66 1.44 -14.70 -8.80
N GLN A 67 1.97 -14.95 -10.00
CA GLN A 67 1.21 -15.53 -11.14
C GLN A 67 0.72 -16.97 -10.81
N PRO A 68 -0.13 -17.60 -11.63
CA PRO A 68 -0.44 -19.03 -11.50
C PRO A 68 0.82 -19.91 -11.46
N ILE A 69 0.70 -21.11 -10.88
CA ILE A 69 1.77 -22.13 -10.81
C ILE A 69 2.37 -22.44 -12.20
N TYR A 70 1.58 -22.22 -13.25
CA TYR A 70 2.00 -22.35 -14.64
C TYR A 70 2.34 -20.98 -15.23
N GLY A 71 3.64 -20.71 -15.40
CA GLY A 71 4.16 -19.49 -16.02
C GLY A 71 5.50 -19.08 -15.38
N PRO A 72 6.37 -18.33 -16.09
CA PRO A 72 7.59 -17.81 -15.50
C PRO A 72 7.27 -16.82 -14.37
N GLN A 73 7.62 -17.17 -13.14
CA GLN A 73 7.72 -16.20 -12.04
C GLN A 73 9.14 -15.64 -12.07
N SER A 74 9.31 -14.35 -12.27
CA SER A 74 10.61 -13.70 -12.14
C SER A 74 10.50 -12.48 -11.23
N PRO A 75 10.16 -12.68 -9.93
CA PRO A 75 10.19 -11.61 -8.95
C PRO A 75 11.57 -10.94 -8.94
N PRO A 76 11.65 -9.61 -9.12
CA PRO A 76 12.92 -8.88 -9.13
C PRO A 76 13.81 -9.14 -7.91
N ASN A 77 13.22 -9.31 -6.73
CA ASN A 77 13.96 -9.54 -5.49
C ASN A 77 14.02 -11.02 -5.07
N VAL A 78 13.57 -11.97 -5.91
CA VAL A 78 13.50 -13.41 -5.57
C VAL A 78 12.57 -13.69 -4.36
N ASP A 79 11.84 -12.67 -3.90
CA ASP A 79 10.86 -12.73 -2.82
C ASP A 79 9.57 -12.05 -3.28
N VAL A 80 8.59 -12.88 -3.63
CA VAL A 80 7.29 -12.44 -4.15
C VAL A 80 6.53 -11.58 -3.13
N GLY A 81 6.68 -11.86 -1.83
CA GLY A 81 6.03 -11.12 -0.76
C GLY A 81 6.62 -9.72 -0.64
N MET A 82 7.94 -9.60 -0.67
CA MET A 82 8.63 -8.31 -0.64
C MET A 82 8.33 -7.47 -1.88
N ASP A 83 8.37 -8.09 -3.06
CA ASP A 83 8.04 -7.40 -4.33
C ASP A 83 6.58 -6.91 -4.33
N GLY A 84 5.66 -7.71 -3.80
CA GLY A 84 4.27 -7.32 -3.55
C GLY A 84 4.14 -6.13 -2.61
N MET A 85 4.85 -6.15 -1.48
CA MET A 85 4.82 -5.04 -0.52
C MET A 85 5.33 -3.74 -1.15
N VAL A 86 6.37 -3.79 -1.98
CA VAL A 86 6.88 -2.60 -2.69
C VAL A 86 5.82 -2.00 -3.61
N VAL A 87 5.08 -2.82 -4.35
CA VAL A 87 3.96 -2.35 -5.21
C VAL A 87 2.87 -1.69 -4.37
N ASN A 88 2.52 -2.28 -3.22
CA ASN A 88 1.50 -1.73 -2.33
C ASN A 88 1.94 -0.42 -1.67
N ILE A 89 3.20 -0.31 -1.25
CA ILE A 89 3.80 0.94 -0.74
C ILE A 89 3.71 2.03 -1.82
N ALA A 90 4.15 1.73 -3.04
CA ALA A 90 4.14 2.70 -4.13
C ALA A 90 2.71 3.16 -4.48
N SER A 91 1.78 2.23 -4.56
CA SER A 91 0.37 2.52 -4.86
C SER A 91 -0.28 3.37 -3.77
N LEU A 92 -0.09 3.01 -2.50
CA LEU A 92 -0.63 3.77 -1.38
C LEU A 92 0.04 5.14 -1.23
N LEU A 93 1.34 5.24 -1.44
CA LEU A 93 2.05 6.51 -1.45
C LEU A 93 1.47 7.45 -2.52
N ALA A 94 1.23 6.95 -3.75
CA ALA A 94 0.60 7.74 -4.80
C ALA A 94 -0.79 8.24 -4.38
N ARG A 95 -1.63 7.35 -3.82
CA ARG A 95 -2.96 7.69 -3.31
C ARG A 95 -2.89 8.75 -2.22
N THR A 96 -1.97 8.62 -1.27
CA THR A 96 -1.80 9.59 -0.18
C THR A 96 -1.27 10.94 -0.65
N VAL A 97 -0.39 10.97 -1.64
CA VAL A 97 0.10 12.25 -2.18
C VAL A 97 -1.01 12.99 -2.94
N THR A 98 -1.86 12.27 -3.68
CA THR A 98 -2.93 12.89 -4.48
C THR A 98 -4.23 13.12 -3.72
N ASN A 99 -4.47 12.37 -2.65
CA ASN A 99 -5.69 12.44 -1.85
C ASN A 99 -5.42 12.28 -0.33
N PRO A 100 -4.54 13.10 0.27
CA PRO A 100 -4.02 12.88 1.62
C PRO A 100 -5.09 12.85 2.73
N TYR A 101 -6.18 13.62 2.57
CA TYR A 101 -7.23 13.78 3.57
C TYR A 101 -8.60 13.23 3.11
N GLY A 102 -8.64 12.56 1.96
CA GLY A 102 -9.88 11.99 1.40
C GLY A 102 -10.74 12.97 0.58
N ASP A 103 -10.29 14.22 0.40
CA ASP A 103 -10.97 15.31 -0.32
C ASP A 103 -10.13 15.89 -1.49
N GLY A 104 -9.06 15.20 -1.89
CA GLY A 104 -8.19 15.54 -3.02
C GLY A 104 -8.63 14.89 -4.34
N TYR A 105 -7.74 14.17 -5.00
CA TYR A 105 -7.98 13.58 -6.32
C TYR A 105 -8.52 12.15 -6.25
N PHE A 106 -9.76 11.95 -6.69
CA PHE A 106 -10.42 10.65 -6.85
C PHE A 106 -11.52 10.75 -7.92
N ILE A 107 -11.94 9.61 -8.47
CA ILE A 107 -13.07 9.51 -9.40
C ILE A 107 -14.25 8.85 -8.68
N GLY A 108 -15.41 9.50 -8.67
CA GLY A 108 -16.62 9.00 -8.01
C GLY A 108 -16.97 9.80 -6.74
N SER A 109 -17.58 9.16 -5.75
CA SER A 109 -17.96 9.79 -4.48
C SER A 109 -16.82 9.73 -3.46
N ALA A 110 -16.71 10.77 -2.61
CA ALA A 110 -15.73 10.79 -1.52
C ALA A 110 -15.87 9.55 -0.61
N GLY A 111 -14.76 8.96 -0.19
CA GLY A 111 -14.72 7.74 0.63
C GLY A 111 -15.02 6.43 -0.10
N ALA A 112 -15.52 6.46 -1.34
CA ALA A 112 -15.76 5.29 -2.19
C ALA A 112 -15.21 5.48 -3.62
N GLY A 113 -14.41 6.52 -3.85
CA GLY A 113 -13.87 6.88 -5.14
C GLY A 113 -12.67 6.03 -5.52
N VAL A 114 -12.46 5.87 -6.83
CA VAL A 114 -11.26 5.26 -7.39
C VAL A 114 -10.13 6.28 -7.31
N GLU A 115 -9.06 5.92 -6.61
CA GLU A 115 -7.87 6.75 -6.45
C GLU A 115 -6.79 6.33 -7.46
N VAL A 116 -5.74 7.15 -7.59
CA VAL A 116 -4.58 6.84 -8.43
C VAL A 116 -4.01 5.46 -8.10
N ALA A 117 -3.45 4.77 -9.10
CA ALA A 117 -2.89 3.41 -9.01
C ALA A 117 -3.89 2.27 -8.75
N SER A 118 -5.14 2.56 -8.35
CA SER A 118 -6.18 1.53 -8.20
C SER A 118 -7.03 1.29 -9.46
N ALA A 119 -7.06 2.23 -10.40
CA ALA A 119 -7.92 2.15 -11.59
C ALA A 119 -7.47 1.09 -12.61
N CYS A 120 -6.16 0.86 -12.71
CA CYS A 120 -5.54 0.03 -13.75
C CYS A 120 -4.44 -0.85 -13.14
N ILE A 121 -4.79 -1.67 -12.15
CA ILE A 121 -3.85 -2.56 -11.48
C ILE A 121 -3.23 -3.53 -12.52
N GLY A 122 -1.90 -3.63 -12.56
CA GLY A 122 -1.19 -4.53 -13.48
C GLY A 122 -0.94 -3.99 -14.89
N GLU A 123 -1.44 -2.78 -15.20
CA GLU A 123 -1.18 -2.12 -16.51
C GLU A 123 0.14 -1.34 -16.52
N TYR A 124 0.73 -1.11 -15.35
CA TYR A 124 1.97 -0.34 -15.21
C TYR A 124 3.19 -1.27 -15.28
N GLY A 125 4.06 -1.06 -16.27
CA GLY A 125 5.32 -1.81 -16.42
C GLY A 125 5.50 -2.42 -17.81
N LYS A 126 6.56 -3.21 -18.00
CA LYS A 126 6.77 -3.98 -19.23
C LYS A 126 5.97 -5.29 -19.15
N GLY A 127 5.26 -5.61 -20.23
CA GLY A 127 4.40 -6.81 -20.31
C GLY A 127 3.15 -6.71 -19.44
N PRO A 128 2.37 -5.61 -19.52
CA PRO A 128 1.08 -5.52 -18.82
C PRO A 128 0.19 -6.69 -19.25
N TYR A 129 -0.56 -7.25 -18.31
CA TYR A 129 -1.51 -8.32 -18.62
C TYR A 129 -2.73 -7.70 -19.32
N PRO A 130 -3.08 -8.10 -20.54
CA PRO A 130 -4.33 -7.67 -21.15
C PRO A 130 -5.47 -8.32 -20.36
N GLY A 131 -6.26 -7.51 -19.65
CA GLY A 131 -7.44 -7.96 -18.89
C GLY A 131 -8.35 -8.92 -19.65
#